data_AF-A0AA38P5T5-F1
#
_entry.id   AF-A0AA38P5T5-F1
#
_cell.length_a   1.000
_cell.length_b   1.000
_cell.length_c   1.000
_cell.angle_alpha   90.00
_cell.angle_beta   90.00
_cell.angle_gamma   90.00
#
_symmetry.space_group_name_H-M   'P 1'
#
loop_
_entity.id
_entity.type
_entity.pdbx_description
1 polymer ?
#
loop_
_entity_poly.entity_id
_entity_poly.type
_entity_poly.pdbx_seq_one_letter_code
_entity_poly.pdbx_strand_id
1 'polypeptide(L)'
;MQSFQTASHFFLINGLGSSFRLPDIMKDCAQFGIDDFSKQVLNLGVQHVLRDVKYRARIPVPGAYNLVGIADIFQELGPNEISVCIKEKNSNEQRFLSGPCLISRSPAIHPGDIQLVTAIQPRQGSVFLHEPMMNTIVFSTKGDRPIESALGGGDLDGDEYDLISLEDLPKFNLLPSQIQKPSLYKPSARVQLSRPCSLLDIAEFVIQFILSNAISQVALTWRVLADSSPEGILDRRCLQLADLHSQAVDYPKTGRPVNFGSIPRKNMYNNRLPDWYAPESMVVIDDTKYYHSQRALGKLFRAIDLSDLSDFKNGQYSHPEIPTLKEDMSVEELIAQMSSISIPSDSLYASIHRRVKPLIDSAMKHAGQSNIVQAQKIKSNLLSEEEALVGTIRYSAGISTSIRNEHIRKLREETNVLVEGIYNTLSGKFGPSEYLTRAVCSLNLATMYVQQEDPVYGAHSFWWIAYGATREAIKEFLAARKAIARNNGM
;
A
#
# COMPACT_ATOMS: atom_id res chain seq x y z
N MET A 1 0.21 -24.86 9.73
CA MET A 1 -1.04 -24.38 10.36
C MET A 1 -1.10 -22.88 10.17
N GLN A 2 -1.95 -22.40 9.26
CA GLN A 2 -2.25 -20.97 9.18
C GLN A 2 -3.06 -20.62 10.44
N SER A 3 -2.60 -19.68 11.25
CA SER A 3 -3.37 -19.12 12.36
C SER A 3 -3.81 -17.70 11.97
N PHE A 4 -4.93 -17.23 12.52
CA PHE A 4 -5.33 -15.84 12.28
C PHE A 4 -4.31 -14.82 12.84
N GLN A 5 -3.46 -15.21 13.79
CA GLN A 5 -2.37 -14.35 14.26
C GLN A 5 -1.29 -14.15 13.19
N THR A 6 -0.90 -15.22 12.50
CA THR A 6 0.03 -15.13 11.35
C THR A 6 -0.61 -14.37 10.20
N ALA A 7 -1.90 -14.60 9.92
CA ALA A 7 -2.64 -13.86 8.91
C ALA A 7 -2.73 -12.37 9.22
N SER A 8 -3.09 -12.00 10.45
CA SER A 8 -3.15 -10.62 10.92
C SER A 8 -1.84 -9.88 10.64
N HIS A 9 -0.72 -10.49 11.03
CA HIS A 9 0.60 -9.92 10.79
C HIS A 9 0.93 -9.79 9.29
N PHE A 10 0.59 -10.81 8.50
CA PHE A 10 0.76 -10.80 7.04
C PHE A 10 -0.04 -9.66 6.38
N PHE A 11 -1.32 -9.49 6.71
CA PHE A 11 -2.16 -8.42 6.16
C PHE A 11 -1.66 -7.03 6.58
N LEU A 12 -1.26 -6.88 7.85
CA LEU A 12 -0.75 -5.62 8.39
C LEU A 12 0.50 -5.14 7.64
N ILE A 13 1.52 -6.00 7.51
CA ILE A 13 2.79 -5.64 6.86
C ILE A 13 2.60 -5.29 5.39
N ASN A 14 1.64 -5.94 4.72
CA ASN A 14 1.40 -5.73 3.28
C ASN A 14 0.34 -4.65 3.00
N GLY A 15 -0.18 -3.97 4.03
CA GLY A 15 -1.19 -2.91 3.87
C GLY A 15 -2.49 -3.42 3.22
N LEU A 16 -2.92 -4.63 3.57
CA LEU A 16 -4.12 -5.27 3.05
C LEU A 16 -5.26 -5.24 4.09
N GLY A 17 -6.49 -5.12 3.60
CA GLY A 17 -7.70 -5.16 4.43
C GLY A 17 -7.84 -4.01 5.44
N SER A 18 -7.15 -2.89 5.23
CA SER A 18 -7.17 -1.73 6.12
C SER A 18 -8.58 -1.12 6.24
N SER A 19 -9.31 -1.02 5.13
CA SER A 19 -10.68 -0.46 5.12
C SER A 19 -11.63 -1.21 6.04
N PHE A 20 -11.42 -2.51 6.22
CA PHE A 20 -12.23 -3.37 7.09
C PHE A 20 -11.60 -3.58 8.47
N ARG A 21 -10.47 -2.91 8.77
CA ARG A 21 -9.69 -3.12 10.00
C ARG A 21 -9.33 -4.61 10.19
N LEU A 22 -9.16 -5.33 9.07
CA LEU A 22 -9.05 -6.79 9.04
C LEU A 22 -7.88 -7.33 9.86
N PRO A 23 -6.66 -6.73 9.84
CA PRO A 23 -5.57 -7.22 10.68
C PRO A 23 -5.90 -7.23 12.17
N ASP A 24 -6.57 -6.19 12.66
CA ASP A 24 -6.94 -6.07 14.07
C ASP A 24 -8.01 -7.08 14.46
N ILE A 25 -8.97 -7.35 13.55
CA ILE A 25 -10.04 -8.31 13.80
C ILE A 25 -9.48 -9.74 13.78
N MET A 26 -8.64 -10.08 12.79
CA MET A 26 -8.00 -11.39 12.70
C MET A 26 -7.17 -11.71 13.96
N LYS A 27 -6.47 -10.72 14.53
CA LYS A 27 -5.69 -10.92 15.78
C LYS A 27 -6.56 -11.47 16.91
N ASP A 28 -7.80 -10.99 17.03
CA ASP A 28 -8.72 -11.37 18.08
C ASP A 28 -9.50 -12.66 17.74
N CYS A 29 -9.63 -12.97 16.45
CA CYS A 29 -10.19 -14.23 15.98
C CYS A 29 -9.24 -15.42 16.08
N ALA A 30 -8.04 -15.28 16.65
CA ALA A 30 -7.05 -16.35 16.78
C ALA A 30 -7.57 -17.62 17.49
N GLN A 31 -8.61 -17.49 18.32
CA GLN A 31 -9.30 -18.59 18.99
C GLN A 31 -10.32 -19.32 18.10
N PHE A 32 -10.73 -18.73 16.98
CA PHE A 32 -11.63 -19.32 16.00
C PHE A 32 -10.82 -19.98 14.88
N GLY A 33 -11.29 -21.12 14.39
CA GLY A 33 -10.67 -21.79 13.24
C GLY A 33 -10.84 -21.00 11.95
N ILE A 34 -9.96 -21.21 10.98
CA ILE A 34 -10.07 -20.59 9.65
C ILE A 34 -11.13 -21.34 8.84
N ASP A 35 -12.25 -20.68 8.57
CA ASP A 35 -13.31 -21.17 7.68
C ASP A 35 -12.92 -21.02 6.19
N ASP A 36 -13.76 -21.54 5.28
CA ASP A 36 -13.43 -21.55 3.85
C ASP A 36 -13.38 -20.14 3.24
N PHE A 37 -14.26 -19.23 3.70
CA PHE A 37 -14.21 -17.83 3.30
C PHE A 37 -12.90 -17.16 3.73
N SER A 38 -12.48 -17.36 4.98
CA SER A 38 -11.20 -16.83 5.47
C SER A 38 -10.02 -17.41 4.69
N LYS A 39 -10.04 -18.70 4.32
CA LYS A 39 -8.98 -19.27 3.44
C LYS A 39 -8.93 -18.56 2.09
N GLN A 40 -10.08 -18.25 1.48
CA GLN A 40 -10.14 -17.51 0.22
C GLN A 40 -9.56 -16.10 0.36
N VAL A 41 -9.89 -15.40 1.44
CA VAL A 41 -9.33 -14.09 1.79
C VAL A 41 -7.81 -14.16 1.95
N LEU A 42 -7.29 -15.13 2.72
CA LEU A 42 -5.85 -15.32 2.90
C LEU A 42 -5.14 -15.61 1.57
N ASN A 43 -5.69 -16.53 0.77
CA ASN A 43 -5.13 -16.90 -0.52
C ASN A 43 -5.09 -15.71 -1.48
N LEU A 44 -6.14 -14.89 -1.51
CA LEU A 44 -6.17 -13.68 -2.32
C LEU A 44 -5.09 -12.68 -1.88
N GLY A 45 -4.89 -12.50 -0.57
CA GLY A 45 -3.80 -11.70 -0.03
C GLY A 45 -2.42 -12.24 -0.44
N VAL A 46 -2.20 -13.55 -0.29
CA VAL A 46 -0.96 -14.22 -0.71
C VAL A 46 -0.70 -14.03 -2.20
N GLN A 47 -1.70 -14.22 -3.05
CA GLN A 47 -1.60 -13.98 -4.48
C GLN A 47 -1.22 -12.53 -4.82
N HIS A 48 -1.82 -11.56 -4.12
CA HIS A 48 -1.49 -10.15 -4.31
C HIS A 48 -0.02 -9.88 -4.01
N VAL A 49 0.47 -10.36 -2.85
CA VAL A 49 1.86 -10.17 -2.43
C VAL A 49 2.83 -10.88 -3.36
N LEU A 50 2.55 -12.13 -3.74
CA LEU A 50 3.39 -12.87 -4.69
C LEU A 50 3.47 -12.18 -6.06
N ARG A 51 2.39 -11.58 -6.54
CA ARG A 51 2.42 -10.76 -7.77
C ARG A 51 3.27 -9.50 -7.60
N ASP A 52 3.15 -8.81 -6.47
CA ASP A 52 3.97 -7.62 -6.19
C ASP A 52 5.46 -7.98 -6.05
N VAL A 53 5.81 -9.13 -5.46
CA VAL A 53 7.20 -9.62 -5.44
C VAL A 53 7.66 -10.00 -6.85
N LYS A 54 6.86 -10.77 -7.62
CA LYS A 54 7.24 -11.26 -8.95
C LYS A 54 7.47 -10.13 -9.95
N TYR A 55 6.53 -9.18 -10.04
CA TYR A 55 6.53 -8.14 -11.08
C TYR A 55 7.10 -6.80 -10.63
N ARG A 56 7.22 -6.56 -9.31
CA ARG A 56 7.74 -5.29 -8.77
C ARG A 56 8.91 -5.44 -7.82
N ALA A 57 9.33 -6.67 -7.51
CA ALA A 57 10.40 -6.95 -6.55
C ALA A 57 10.18 -6.25 -5.19
N ARG A 58 8.92 -6.09 -4.77
CA ARG A 58 8.56 -5.51 -3.46
C ARG A 58 8.81 -6.53 -2.35
N ILE A 59 10.06 -6.60 -1.90
CA ILE A 59 10.51 -7.54 -0.87
C ILE A 59 10.57 -6.82 0.47
N PRO A 60 9.77 -7.23 1.47
CA PRO A 60 9.89 -6.69 2.82
C PRO A 60 11.28 -6.98 3.40
N VAL A 61 11.90 -5.97 4.01
CA VAL A 61 13.15 -6.11 4.76
C VAL A 61 12.88 -5.70 6.22
N PRO A 62 12.43 -6.63 7.09
CA PRO A 62 12.19 -6.32 8.49
C PRO A 62 13.47 -5.81 9.16
N GLY A 63 13.36 -4.71 9.93
CA GLY A 63 14.51 -4.05 10.56
C GLY A 63 15.22 -3.02 9.67
N ALA A 64 14.75 -2.80 8.44
CA ALA A 64 15.08 -1.61 7.65
C ALA A 64 14.01 -0.53 7.88
N TYR A 65 14.41 0.72 7.73
CA TYR A 65 13.56 1.88 7.98
C TYR A 65 13.55 2.81 6.76
N ASN A 66 12.44 3.50 6.55
CA ASN A 66 12.33 4.62 5.63
C ASN A 66 11.87 5.82 6.47
N LEU A 67 12.72 6.85 6.56
CA LEU A 67 12.59 7.92 7.56
C LEU A 67 12.89 9.29 6.94
N VAL A 68 12.20 10.32 7.39
CA VAL A 68 12.44 11.70 6.96
C VAL A 68 13.78 12.21 7.50
N GLY A 69 14.53 12.92 6.65
CA GLY A 69 15.80 13.54 7.03
C GLY A 69 15.64 14.94 7.64
N ILE A 70 16.44 15.26 8.65
CA ILE A 70 16.58 16.60 9.23
C ILE A 70 18.04 16.95 9.52
N ALA A 71 18.34 18.24 9.68
CA ALA A 71 19.70 18.71 9.93
C ALA A 71 20.05 18.75 11.43
N ASP A 72 21.29 18.38 11.76
CA ASP A 72 21.89 18.63 13.07
C ASP A 72 22.24 20.12 13.22
N ILE A 73 21.27 20.90 13.69
CA ILE A 73 21.45 22.32 14.00
C ILE A 73 22.33 22.56 15.23
N PHE A 74 22.52 21.54 16.08
CA PHE A 74 23.33 21.62 17.30
C PHE A 74 24.79 21.27 17.07
N GLN A 75 25.12 20.72 15.90
CA GLN A 75 26.46 20.33 15.49
C GLN A 75 27.11 19.34 16.49
N GLU A 76 26.35 18.39 17.03
CA GLU A 76 26.87 17.33 17.89
C GLU A 76 27.49 16.17 17.09
N LEU A 77 27.00 15.92 15.87
CA LEU A 77 27.47 14.85 15.00
C LEU A 77 28.78 15.23 14.28
N GLY A 78 29.65 14.24 14.10
CA GLY A 78 30.84 14.31 13.25
C GLY A 78 30.50 14.12 11.75
N PRO A 79 31.46 14.32 10.84
CA PRO A 79 31.27 14.00 9.42
C PRO A 79 30.92 12.52 9.22
N ASN A 80 29.95 12.22 8.34
CA ASN A 80 29.43 10.87 8.07
C ASN A 80 28.73 10.17 9.27
N GLU A 81 28.43 10.91 10.33
CA GLU A 81 27.65 10.43 11.47
C GLU A 81 26.18 10.85 11.32
N ILE A 82 25.27 10.00 11.79
CA ILE A 82 23.83 10.25 11.88
C ILE A 82 23.33 9.93 13.29
N SER A 83 22.23 10.57 13.70
CA SER A 83 21.46 10.15 14.89
C SER A 83 20.07 9.69 14.46
N VAL A 84 19.63 8.54 14.97
CA VAL A 84 18.34 7.94 14.62
C VAL A 84 17.70 7.37 15.86
N CYS A 85 16.49 7.86 16.18
CA CYS A 85 15.67 7.35 17.27
C CYS A 85 14.40 6.72 16.71
N ILE A 86 14.23 5.42 16.89
CA ILE A 86 13.07 4.67 16.43
C ILE A 86 12.08 4.49 17.57
N LYS A 87 10.80 4.80 17.28
CA LYS A 87 9.67 4.46 18.14
C LYS A 87 8.59 3.76 17.33
N GLU A 88 8.39 2.49 17.61
CA GLU A 88 7.35 1.70 16.95
C GLU A 88 5.95 2.14 17.36
N LYS A 89 4.99 2.08 16.42
CA LYS A 89 3.62 2.60 16.59
C LYS A 89 2.87 2.02 17.80
N ASN A 90 3.21 0.80 18.21
CA ASN A 90 2.56 0.08 19.32
C ASN A 90 3.49 -0.11 20.53
N SER A 91 4.68 0.51 20.54
CA SER A 91 5.63 0.45 21.63
C SER A 91 5.81 1.82 22.26
N ASN A 92 5.92 1.84 23.59
CA ASN A 92 6.39 3.03 24.31
C ASN A 92 7.91 3.08 24.41
N GLU A 93 8.59 2.04 23.95
CA GLU A 93 10.05 1.98 23.94
C GLU A 93 10.61 2.76 22.75
N GLN A 94 11.63 3.55 23.04
CA GLN A 94 12.44 4.25 22.06
C GLN A 94 13.79 3.54 21.96
N ARG A 95 14.30 3.41 20.74
CA ARG A 95 15.59 2.79 20.47
C ARG A 95 16.44 3.72 19.62
N PHE A 96 17.62 4.08 20.12
CA PHE A 96 18.65 4.68 19.29
C PHE A 96 19.38 3.62 18.50
N LEU A 97 19.59 3.86 17.21
CA LEU A 97 20.46 3.02 16.40
C LEU A 97 21.92 3.36 16.70
N SER A 98 22.78 2.35 16.60
CA SER A 98 24.22 2.45 16.80
C SER A 98 24.97 1.71 15.70
N GLY A 99 26.20 2.15 15.42
CA GLY A 99 27.10 1.45 14.54
C GLY A 99 26.87 1.72 13.05
N PRO A 100 27.47 0.92 12.17
CA PRO A 100 27.45 1.18 10.73
C PRO A 100 26.07 0.91 10.12
N CYS A 101 25.64 1.79 9.23
CA CYS A 101 24.39 1.70 8.50
C CYS A 101 24.62 1.90 6.99
N LEU A 102 23.87 1.17 6.18
CA LEU A 102 23.67 1.53 4.77
C LEU A 102 22.53 2.53 4.67
N ILE A 103 22.74 3.57 3.88
CA ILE A 103 21.74 4.60 3.62
C ILE A 103 21.61 4.86 2.12
N SER A 104 20.38 5.08 1.68
CA SER A 104 20.07 5.46 0.30
C SER A 104 18.81 6.31 0.23
N ARG A 105 18.52 6.87 -0.94
CA ARG A 105 17.26 7.55 -1.24
C ARG A 105 16.66 6.97 -2.50
N SER A 106 15.35 6.76 -2.50
CA SER A 106 14.62 6.26 -3.66
C SER A 106 14.27 7.40 -4.63
N PRO A 107 14.54 7.27 -5.95
CA PRO A 107 15.20 6.14 -6.61
C PRO A 107 16.74 6.20 -6.54
N ALA A 108 17.38 5.06 -6.26
CA ALA A 108 18.83 4.89 -6.36
C ALA A 108 19.21 4.39 -7.77
N ILE A 109 19.76 5.28 -8.61
CA ILE A 109 20.08 5.00 -10.02
C ILE A 109 21.58 4.96 -10.24
N HIS A 110 22.32 5.90 -9.65
CA HIS A 110 23.77 5.86 -9.70
C HIS A 110 24.28 4.82 -8.70
N PRO A 111 25.32 4.04 -9.03
CA PRO A 111 25.90 3.07 -8.09
C PRO A 111 26.35 3.66 -6.75
N GLY A 112 26.67 4.96 -6.74
CA GLY A 112 27.04 5.72 -5.55
C GLY A 112 25.87 6.32 -4.76
N ASP A 113 24.62 6.04 -5.11
CA ASP A 113 23.44 6.50 -4.35
C ASP A 113 23.22 5.75 -3.03
N ILE A 114 24.01 4.70 -2.81
CA ILE A 114 24.06 3.94 -1.58
C ILE A 114 25.39 4.27 -0.90
N GLN A 115 25.33 4.77 0.33
CA GLN A 115 26.50 5.15 1.11
C GLN A 115 26.53 4.44 2.46
N LEU A 116 27.71 4.40 3.09
CA LEU A 116 27.89 3.96 4.47
C LEU A 116 27.94 5.18 5.39
N VAL A 117 27.21 5.12 6.49
CA VAL A 117 27.20 6.12 7.56
C VAL A 117 27.30 5.43 8.91
N THR A 118 27.63 6.17 9.96
CA THR A 118 27.67 5.62 11.32
C THR A 118 26.55 6.24 12.15
N ALA A 119 25.62 5.41 12.62
CA ALA A 119 24.65 5.81 13.62
C ALA A 119 25.33 5.94 14.98
N ILE A 120 25.19 7.11 15.60
CA ILE A 120 25.82 7.41 16.88
C ILE A 120 24.76 7.36 17.97
N GLN A 121 25.02 6.52 18.97
CA GLN A 121 24.24 6.56 20.19
C GLN A 121 24.56 7.87 20.94
N PRO A 122 23.55 8.71 21.23
CA PRO A 122 23.79 10.00 21.88
C PRO A 122 24.48 9.83 23.24
N ARG A 123 25.39 10.75 23.56
CA ARG A 123 26.14 10.76 24.84
C ARG A 123 25.32 11.41 25.95
N GLN A 124 25.61 11.07 27.21
CA GLN A 124 24.95 11.70 28.35
C GLN A 124 25.10 13.24 28.29
N GLY A 125 23.98 13.96 28.32
CA GLY A 125 23.93 15.42 28.13
C GLY A 125 23.67 15.89 26.69
N SER A 126 23.62 14.99 25.71
CA SER A 126 23.28 15.31 24.31
C SER A 126 21.85 15.82 24.19
N VAL A 127 21.63 16.83 23.34
CA VAL A 127 20.29 17.33 23.03
C VAL A 127 19.40 16.21 22.47
N PHE A 128 19.95 15.27 21.70
CA PHE A 128 19.20 14.15 21.15
C PHE A 128 18.67 13.17 22.21
N LEU A 129 19.25 13.14 23.41
CA LEU A 129 18.73 12.37 24.55
C LEU A 129 17.65 13.12 25.31
N HIS A 130 17.81 14.44 25.45
CA HIS A 130 16.86 15.29 26.17
C HIS A 130 15.57 15.54 25.37
N GLU A 131 15.72 15.78 24.06
CA GLU A 131 14.65 16.02 23.10
C GLU A 131 14.88 15.14 21.86
N PRO A 132 14.56 13.84 21.94
CA PRO A 132 14.76 12.91 20.82
C PRO A 132 13.86 13.26 19.63
N MET A 133 14.50 13.37 18.46
CA MET A 133 13.81 13.50 17.18
C MET A 133 13.35 12.10 16.74
N MET A 134 12.09 11.79 17.06
CA MET A 134 11.52 10.46 16.85
C MET A 134 11.24 10.17 15.38
N ASN A 135 11.61 8.99 14.92
CA ASN A 135 11.37 8.48 13.58
C ASN A 135 11.91 9.42 12.47
N THR A 136 13.06 10.03 12.71
CA THR A 136 13.81 10.83 11.74
C THR A 136 15.27 10.42 11.71
N ILE A 137 15.95 10.77 10.62
CA ILE A 137 17.41 10.72 10.52
C ILE A 137 17.94 12.13 10.70
N VAL A 138 18.73 12.36 11.74
CA VAL A 138 19.47 13.61 11.93
C VAL A 138 20.80 13.48 11.21
N PHE A 139 21.00 14.28 10.17
CA PHE A 139 22.23 14.36 9.38
C PHE A 139 23.19 15.38 9.96
N SER A 140 24.48 15.02 9.99
CA SER A 140 25.53 15.97 10.34
C SER A 140 25.58 17.15 9.37
N THR A 141 25.72 18.35 9.92
CA THR A 141 25.98 19.58 9.17
C THR A 141 27.48 19.86 8.97
N LYS A 142 28.34 18.88 9.29
CA LYS A 142 29.81 18.95 9.15
C LYS A 142 30.32 18.07 8.02
N GLY A 143 31.47 18.45 7.47
CA GLY A 143 32.15 17.73 6.38
C GLY A 143 32.15 18.53 5.07
N ASP A 144 32.79 17.98 4.04
CA ASP A 144 32.98 18.67 2.76
C ASP A 144 31.74 18.61 1.84
N ARG A 145 30.90 17.60 2.02
CA ARG A 145 29.68 17.39 1.26
C ARG A 145 28.59 16.81 2.18
N PRO A 146 27.37 17.39 2.18
CA PRO A 146 26.24 16.82 2.91
C PRO A 146 25.87 15.43 2.38
N ILE A 147 25.58 14.49 3.28
CA ILE A 147 25.36 13.07 2.96
C ILE A 147 24.12 12.92 2.07
N GLU A 148 23.03 13.62 2.40
CA GLU A 148 21.78 13.66 1.66
C GLU A 148 22.00 13.98 0.17
N SER A 149 22.89 14.92 -0.13
CA SER A 149 23.20 15.32 -1.50
C SER A 149 23.91 14.22 -2.29
N ALA A 150 24.54 13.26 -1.62
CA ALA A 150 25.17 12.09 -2.24
C ALA A 150 24.15 11.00 -2.60
N LEU A 151 22.93 11.05 -2.06
CA LEU A 151 21.88 10.04 -2.21
C LEU A 151 20.89 10.48 -3.30
N GLY A 152 21.28 10.30 -4.56
CA GLY A 152 20.47 10.71 -5.71
C GLY A 152 20.27 12.24 -5.83
N GLY A 153 21.11 13.05 -5.17
CA GLY A 153 20.97 14.51 -5.12
C GLY A 153 19.87 14.98 -4.16
N GLY A 154 19.68 14.30 -3.03
CA GLY A 154 18.66 14.64 -2.04
C GLY A 154 18.97 15.89 -1.22
N ASP A 155 17.95 16.33 -0.49
CA ASP A 155 18.02 17.45 0.45
C ASP A 155 17.15 17.17 1.69
N LEU A 156 16.85 18.19 2.49
CA LEU A 156 16.12 18.06 3.75
C LEU A 156 14.79 18.84 3.71
N ASP A 157 14.16 18.95 2.54
CA ASP A 157 12.87 19.64 2.36
C ASP A 157 11.63 18.73 2.60
N GLY A 158 11.87 17.46 2.92
CA GLY A 158 10.85 16.42 3.07
C GLY A 158 11.29 15.04 2.58
N ASP A 159 12.50 14.91 2.02
CA ASP A 159 13.05 13.64 1.55
C ASP A 159 13.05 12.54 2.63
N GLU A 160 12.69 11.34 2.19
CA GLU A 160 12.73 10.10 2.97
C GLU A 160 13.92 9.23 2.55
N TYR A 161 14.61 8.67 3.53
CA TYR A 161 15.84 7.91 3.37
C TYR A 161 15.65 6.47 3.83
N ASP A 162 16.07 5.53 2.98
CA ASP A 162 16.11 4.12 3.30
C ASP A 162 17.37 3.82 4.13
N LEU A 163 17.19 3.24 5.30
CA LEU A 163 18.26 2.96 6.28
C LEU A 163 18.25 1.48 6.69
N ILE A 164 19.41 0.84 6.59
CA ILE A 164 19.63 -0.55 7.03
C ILE A 164 20.76 -0.55 8.06
N SER A 165 20.43 -0.87 9.31
CA SER A 165 21.41 -1.12 10.37
C SER A 165 22.18 -2.40 10.06
N LEU A 166 23.51 -2.30 9.94
CA LEU A 166 24.35 -3.48 9.68
C LEU A 166 24.59 -4.31 10.95
N GLU A 167 24.33 -3.75 12.13
CA GLU A 167 24.27 -4.51 13.39
C GLU A 167 23.03 -5.41 13.44
N ASP A 168 21.86 -4.88 13.06
CA ASP A 168 20.61 -5.64 13.05
C ASP A 168 20.51 -6.60 11.85
N LEU A 169 21.06 -6.21 10.71
CA LEU A 169 20.96 -6.94 9.44
C LEU A 169 22.34 -7.18 8.81
N PRO A 170 23.22 -7.99 9.45
CA PRO A 170 24.60 -8.19 9.01
C PRO A 170 24.74 -8.84 7.63
N LYS A 171 23.68 -9.48 7.13
CA LYS A 171 23.62 -10.04 5.76
C LYS A 171 23.74 -8.99 4.65
N PHE A 172 23.48 -7.71 4.95
CA PHE A 172 23.65 -6.60 4.01
C PHE A 172 25.03 -5.94 4.11
N ASN A 173 25.96 -6.48 4.90
CA ASN A 173 27.27 -5.88 5.09
C ASN A 173 28.04 -5.80 3.76
N LEU A 174 28.21 -4.57 3.27
CA LEU A 174 29.05 -4.25 2.12
C LEU A 174 30.41 -3.81 2.62
N LEU A 175 31.48 -4.35 2.02
CA LEU A 175 32.82 -3.85 2.27
C LEU A 175 32.90 -2.38 1.82
N PRO A 176 33.60 -1.51 2.56
CA PRO A 176 33.78 -0.12 2.13
C PRO A 176 34.34 0.02 0.70
N SER A 177 35.14 -0.94 0.24
CA SER A 177 35.66 -0.99 -1.13
C SER A 177 34.61 -1.26 -2.22
N GLN A 178 33.41 -1.71 -1.84
CA GLN A 178 32.29 -1.95 -2.75
C GLN A 178 31.42 -0.69 -2.92
N ILE A 179 31.48 0.26 -1.98
CA ILE A 179 30.77 1.52 -2.05
C ILE A 179 31.36 2.38 -3.16
N GLN A 180 30.51 2.82 -4.08
CA GLN A 180 30.91 3.67 -5.19
C GLN A 180 30.88 5.14 -4.78
N LYS A 181 31.72 5.94 -5.43
CA LYS A 181 31.67 7.39 -5.24
C LYS A 181 30.34 7.94 -5.76
N PRO A 182 29.63 8.80 -5.01
CA PRO A 182 28.38 9.40 -5.46
C PRO A 182 28.62 10.33 -6.66
N SER A 183 27.62 10.45 -7.54
CA SER A 183 27.65 11.49 -8.59
C SER A 183 27.60 12.87 -7.94
N LEU A 184 28.03 13.90 -8.68
CA LEU A 184 27.94 15.28 -8.22
C LEU A 184 26.52 15.85 -8.33
N TYR A 185 25.63 15.22 -9.11
CA TYR A 185 24.27 15.71 -9.35
C TYR A 185 24.22 17.19 -9.73
N LYS A 186 25.04 17.57 -10.72
CA LYS A 186 25.16 18.98 -11.13
C LYS A 186 23.79 19.50 -11.58
N PRO A 187 23.24 20.53 -10.92
CA PRO A 187 21.93 21.06 -11.29
C PRO A 187 21.95 21.60 -12.72
N SER A 188 20.86 21.35 -13.46
CA SER A 188 20.70 21.96 -14.78
C SER A 188 20.44 23.46 -14.63
N ALA A 189 21.09 24.27 -15.48
CA ALA A 189 20.88 25.71 -15.45
C ALA A 189 19.42 26.03 -15.80
N ARG A 190 18.77 26.88 -15.00
CA ARG A 190 17.37 27.24 -15.22
C ARG A 190 17.22 28.05 -16.50
N VAL A 191 16.18 27.76 -17.28
CA VAL A 191 15.76 28.61 -18.39
C VAL A 191 15.22 29.91 -17.80
N GLN A 192 15.82 31.03 -18.16
CA GLN A 192 15.37 32.36 -17.75
C GLN A 192 14.78 33.08 -18.95
N LEU A 193 13.62 33.72 -18.75
CA LEU A 193 13.03 34.61 -19.73
C LEU A 193 13.71 35.98 -19.65
N SER A 194 13.99 36.59 -20.80
CA SER A 194 14.49 37.98 -20.85
C SER A 194 13.42 39.04 -20.54
N ARG A 195 12.17 38.59 -20.34
CA ARG A 195 10.98 39.42 -20.09
C ARG A 195 10.14 38.83 -18.95
N PRO A 196 9.19 39.58 -18.37
CA PRO A 196 8.24 39.05 -17.40
C PRO A 196 7.47 37.84 -17.94
N CYS A 197 7.23 36.87 -17.06
CA CYS A 197 6.45 35.66 -17.36
C CYS A 197 4.97 36.02 -17.59
N SER A 198 4.39 35.46 -18.64
CA SER A 198 2.98 35.58 -19.00
C SER A 198 2.25 34.25 -18.81
N LEU A 199 0.91 34.27 -18.85
CA LEU A 199 0.10 33.05 -18.83
C LEU A 199 0.36 32.14 -20.03
N LEU A 200 0.73 32.70 -21.19
CA LEU A 200 1.07 31.93 -22.38
C LEU A 200 2.36 31.12 -22.17
N ASP A 201 3.36 31.67 -21.48
CA ASP A 201 4.59 30.94 -21.17
C ASP A 201 4.32 29.72 -20.27
N ILE A 202 3.39 29.88 -19.32
CA ILE A 202 2.96 28.80 -18.44
C ILE A 202 2.24 27.72 -19.26
N ALA A 203 1.30 28.11 -20.12
CA ALA A 203 0.56 27.18 -20.97
C ALA A 203 1.50 26.42 -21.93
N GLU A 204 2.44 27.13 -22.56
CA GLU A 204 3.45 26.53 -23.42
C GLU A 204 4.35 25.57 -22.65
N PHE A 205 4.81 25.95 -21.45
CA PHE A 205 5.61 25.08 -20.60
C PHE A 205 4.85 23.79 -20.22
N VAL A 206 3.56 23.88 -19.86
CA VAL A 206 2.75 22.69 -19.54
C VAL A 206 2.64 21.75 -20.74
N ILE A 207 2.40 22.29 -21.95
CA ILE A 207 2.36 21.50 -23.18
C ILE A 207 3.73 20.85 -23.45
N GLN A 208 4.82 21.62 -23.35
CA GLN A 208 6.18 21.12 -23.53
C GLN A 208 6.52 20.02 -22.53
N PHE A 209 6.09 20.18 -21.27
CA PHE A 209 6.29 19.20 -20.22
C PHE A 209 5.59 17.87 -20.54
N ILE A 210 4.33 17.92 -20.98
CA ILE A 210 3.57 16.73 -21.38
C ILE A 210 4.27 15.99 -22.53
N LEU A 211 4.80 16.72 -23.51
CA LEU A 211 5.46 16.15 -24.68
C LEU A 211 6.88 15.64 -24.40
N SER A 212 7.61 16.28 -23.49
CA SER A 212 9.05 16.08 -23.30
C SER A 212 9.44 15.35 -22.02
N ASN A 213 8.47 14.95 -21.19
CA ASN A 213 8.76 14.20 -19.97
C ASN A 213 9.34 12.81 -20.29
N ALA A 214 10.63 12.62 -19.97
CA ALA A 214 11.39 11.42 -20.29
C ALA A 214 11.71 10.52 -19.07
N ILE A 215 11.29 10.89 -17.85
CA ILE A 215 11.74 10.23 -16.61
C ILE A 215 11.54 8.71 -16.64
N SER A 216 10.33 8.26 -17.00
CA SER A 216 9.98 6.84 -17.06
C SER A 216 10.75 6.09 -18.16
N GLN A 217 11.04 6.77 -19.28
CA GLN A 217 11.79 6.16 -20.39
C GLN A 217 13.26 5.97 -20.02
N VAL A 218 13.87 6.98 -19.37
CA VAL A 218 15.24 6.91 -18.86
C VAL A 218 15.37 5.80 -17.82
N ALA A 219 14.48 5.76 -16.81
CA ALA A 219 14.50 4.74 -15.76
C ALA A 219 14.27 3.31 -16.30
N LEU A 220 13.37 3.15 -17.27
CA LEU A 220 13.17 1.85 -17.91
C LEU A 220 14.39 1.41 -18.72
N THR A 221 14.97 2.33 -19.49
CA THR A 221 16.15 2.05 -20.31
C THR A 221 17.35 1.68 -19.44
N TRP A 222 17.55 2.38 -18.32
CA TRP A 222 18.57 2.06 -17.33
C TRP A 222 18.41 0.63 -16.79
N ARG A 223 17.20 0.22 -16.40
CA ARG A 223 16.94 -1.14 -15.87
C ARG A 223 17.28 -2.23 -16.90
N VAL A 224 16.83 -2.07 -18.15
CA VAL A 224 17.06 -3.06 -19.21
C VAL A 224 18.54 -3.12 -19.60
N LEU A 225 19.23 -1.98 -19.67
CA LEU A 225 20.67 -1.94 -19.96
C LEU A 225 21.50 -2.52 -18.83
N ALA A 226 21.19 -2.19 -17.57
CA ALA A 226 21.88 -2.76 -16.43
C ALA A 226 21.70 -4.28 -16.34
N ASP A 227 20.54 -4.81 -16.79
CA ASP A 227 20.32 -6.25 -16.80
C ASP A 227 21.18 -6.96 -17.85
N SER A 228 21.16 -6.42 -19.08
CA SER A 228 21.80 -7.01 -20.26
C SER A 228 23.31 -6.74 -20.37
N SER A 229 23.81 -5.66 -19.76
CA SER A 229 25.24 -5.31 -19.78
C SER A 229 26.06 -6.32 -18.98
N PRO A 230 27.24 -6.75 -19.47
CA PRO A 230 28.21 -7.48 -18.67
C PRO A 230 28.64 -6.70 -17.41
N GLU A 231 28.82 -5.39 -17.54
CA GLU A 231 29.24 -4.46 -16.47
C GLU A 231 28.09 -4.05 -15.53
N GLY A 232 26.84 -4.43 -15.86
CA GLY A 232 25.67 -4.14 -15.05
C GLY A 232 25.43 -2.64 -14.90
N ILE A 233 25.19 -2.19 -13.66
CA ILE A 233 24.96 -0.77 -13.33
C ILE A 233 26.21 0.11 -13.49
N LEU A 234 27.41 -0.49 -13.57
CA LEU A 234 28.67 0.22 -13.74
C LEU A 234 28.95 0.59 -15.21
N ASP A 235 28.13 0.09 -16.14
CA ASP A 235 28.23 0.43 -17.55
C ASP A 235 28.17 1.94 -17.75
N ARG A 236 29.08 2.48 -18.58
CA ARG A 236 29.15 3.93 -18.85
C ARG A 236 27.81 4.52 -19.29
N ARG A 237 26.97 3.76 -19.99
CA ARG A 237 25.64 4.22 -20.43
C ARG A 237 24.62 4.20 -19.30
N CYS A 238 24.75 3.31 -18.32
CA CYS A 238 23.97 3.36 -17.09
C CYS A 238 24.34 4.59 -16.27
N LEU A 239 25.63 4.95 -16.19
CA LEU A 239 26.08 6.19 -15.54
C LEU A 239 25.53 7.43 -16.27
N GLN A 240 25.59 7.45 -17.60
CA GLN A 240 24.98 8.51 -18.41
C GLN A 240 23.47 8.61 -18.16
N LEU A 241 22.76 7.48 -18.07
CA LEU A 241 21.33 7.45 -17.76
C LEU A 241 21.03 7.95 -16.35
N ALA A 242 21.94 7.81 -15.38
CA ALA A 242 21.79 8.40 -14.05
C ALA A 242 21.80 9.94 -14.12
N ASP A 243 22.73 10.52 -14.91
CA ASP A 243 22.79 11.97 -15.13
C ASP A 243 21.53 12.47 -15.86
N LEU A 244 21.07 11.75 -16.90
CA LEU A 244 19.83 12.08 -17.60
C LEU A 244 18.60 11.93 -16.71
N HIS A 245 18.61 10.98 -15.76
CA HIS A 245 17.51 10.80 -14.82
C HIS A 245 17.43 11.99 -13.86
N SER A 246 18.57 12.43 -13.31
CA SER A 246 18.65 13.65 -12.49
C SER A 246 18.14 14.87 -13.26
N GLN A 247 18.55 15.06 -14.51
CA GLN A 247 18.03 16.13 -15.36
C GLN A 247 16.51 16.04 -15.57
N ALA A 248 15.97 14.84 -15.80
CA ALA A 248 14.54 14.65 -16.00
C ALA A 248 13.71 14.97 -14.75
N VAL A 249 14.21 14.62 -13.56
CA VAL A 249 13.59 14.96 -12.27
C VAL A 249 13.55 16.47 -12.07
N ASP A 250 14.62 17.17 -12.44
CA ASP A 250 14.74 18.63 -12.32
C ASP A 250 14.08 19.42 -13.45
N TYR A 251 13.52 18.75 -14.48
CA TYR A 251 12.90 19.43 -15.61
C TYR A 251 11.78 20.41 -15.18
N PRO A 252 10.84 20.06 -14.29
CA PRO A 252 9.86 21.01 -13.76
C PRO A 252 10.46 22.28 -13.14
N LYS A 253 11.63 22.17 -12.51
CA LYS A 253 12.31 23.26 -11.80
C LYS A 253 13.18 24.10 -12.72
N THR A 254 13.74 23.49 -13.76
CA THR A 254 14.78 24.09 -14.61
C THR A 254 14.26 24.52 -15.98
N GLY A 255 13.14 23.98 -16.43
CA GLY A 255 12.62 24.22 -17.77
C GLY A 255 13.42 23.54 -18.89
N ARG A 256 14.41 22.70 -18.56
CA ARG A 256 15.25 21.99 -19.54
C ARG A 256 14.88 20.51 -19.68
N PRO A 257 14.23 20.10 -20.78
CA PRO A 257 13.91 18.69 -20.99
C PRO A 257 15.17 17.88 -21.31
N VAL A 258 15.11 16.58 -21.06
CA VAL A 258 16.09 15.64 -21.59
C VAL A 258 15.92 15.54 -23.10
N ASN A 259 17.03 15.56 -23.84
CA ASN A 259 17.00 15.26 -25.26
C ASN A 259 16.82 13.75 -25.47
N PHE A 260 15.70 13.31 -26.05
CA PHE A 260 15.44 11.89 -26.33
C PHE A 260 16.54 11.20 -27.14
N GLY A 261 17.21 11.93 -28.05
CA GLY A 261 18.32 11.39 -28.84
C GLY A 261 19.58 11.09 -28.01
N SER A 262 19.68 11.65 -26.81
CA SER A 262 20.78 11.35 -25.86
C SER A 262 20.54 10.08 -25.04
N ILE A 263 19.30 9.56 -25.02
CA ILE A 263 18.96 8.33 -24.30
C ILE A 263 19.54 7.13 -25.08
N PRO A 264 20.45 6.34 -24.49
CA PRO A 264 20.98 5.15 -25.13
C PRO A 264 19.88 4.17 -25.56
N ARG A 265 20.11 3.36 -26.60
CA ARG A 265 19.15 2.34 -27.00
C ARG A 265 19.10 1.22 -25.96
N LYS A 266 17.91 0.89 -25.46
CA LYS A 266 17.72 -0.15 -24.43
C LYS A 266 18.16 -1.55 -24.87
N ASN A 267 18.11 -1.85 -26.17
CA ASN A 267 18.43 -3.16 -26.75
C ASN A 267 19.86 -3.27 -27.27
N MET A 268 20.80 -2.53 -26.68
CA MET A 268 22.15 -2.41 -27.23
C MET A 268 22.99 -3.68 -27.10
N TYR A 269 22.78 -4.47 -26.05
CA TYR A 269 23.48 -5.75 -25.84
C TYR A 269 22.65 -6.97 -26.21
N ASN A 270 21.32 -6.82 -26.20
CA ASN A 270 20.39 -7.88 -26.53
C ASN A 270 19.17 -7.29 -27.21
N ASN A 271 18.82 -7.84 -28.37
CA ASN A 271 17.64 -7.42 -29.13
C ASN A 271 16.33 -7.87 -28.46
N ARG A 272 16.40 -8.86 -27.55
CA ARG A 272 15.32 -9.31 -26.70
C ARG A 272 15.31 -8.55 -25.38
N LEU A 273 14.16 -8.50 -24.72
CA LEU A 273 14.00 -7.90 -23.39
C LEU A 273 14.20 -8.96 -22.31
N PRO A 274 14.60 -8.59 -21.09
CA PRO A 274 14.68 -9.57 -20.01
C PRO A 274 13.28 -10.14 -19.70
N ASP A 275 13.21 -11.41 -19.34
CA ASP A 275 11.97 -12.13 -19.05
C ASP A 275 11.12 -11.52 -17.94
N TRP A 276 11.74 -10.90 -16.93
CA TRP A 276 11.00 -10.14 -15.90
C TRP A 276 10.26 -8.91 -16.45
N TYR A 277 10.54 -8.48 -17.69
CA TYR A 277 9.82 -7.42 -18.39
C TYR A 277 8.59 -7.94 -19.15
N ALA A 278 8.37 -9.25 -19.19
CA ALA A 278 7.18 -9.82 -19.82
C ALA A 278 5.90 -9.31 -19.14
N PRO A 279 4.84 -9.00 -19.91
CA PRO A 279 3.60 -8.51 -19.34
C PRO A 279 2.95 -9.59 -18.48
N GLU A 280 2.26 -9.18 -17.41
CA GLU A 280 1.54 -10.08 -16.50
C GLU A 280 0.49 -10.97 -17.21
N SER A 281 0.01 -10.55 -18.39
CA SER A 281 -0.91 -11.33 -19.24
C SER A 281 -0.27 -12.50 -19.98
N MET A 282 1.05 -12.56 -20.02
CA MET A 282 1.79 -13.59 -20.74
C MET A 282 2.02 -14.78 -19.81
N VAL A 283 1.13 -15.77 -19.90
CA VAL A 283 1.22 -17.02 -19.10
C VAL A 283 2.47 -17.81 -19.45
N VAL A 284 2.82 -17.86 -20.73
CA VAL A 284 4.03 -18.54 -21.24
C VAL A 284 4.94 -17.50 -21.87
N ILE A 285 6.18 -17.43 -21.40
CA ILE A 285 7.17 -16.47 -21.89
C ILE A 285 7.56 -16.80 -23.33
N ASP A 286 7.47 -15.80 -24.20
CA ASP A 286 7.89 -15.89 -25.60
C ASP A 286 9.42 -15.70 -25.73
N ASP A 287 10.16 -16.81 -25.82
CA ASP A 287 11.63 -16.82 -25.91
C ASP A 287 12.20 -16.09 -27.15
N THR A 288 11.36 -15.80 -28.15
CA THR A 288 11.75 -15.00 -29.32
C THR A 288 11.83 -13.50 -28.99
N LYS A 289 11.05 -13.05 -27.99
CA LYS A 289 10.99 -11.64 -27.54
C LYS A 289 11.73 -11.41 -26.23
N TYR A 290 11.81 -12.43 -25.39
CA TYR A 290 12.38 -12.35 -24.06
C TYR A 290 13.58 -13.28 -23.91
N TYR A 291 14.59 -12.85 -23.16
CA TYR A 291 15.70 -13.70 -22.76
C TYR A 291 15.66 -13.99 -21.27
N HIS A 292 16.15 -15.16 -20.89
CA HIS A 292 16.28 -15.56 -19.51
C HIS A 292 17.36 -14.73 -18.79
N SER A 293 16.94 -13.72 -18.01
CA SER A 293 17.87 -12.85 -17.28
C SER A 293 18.61 -13.61 -16.18
N GLN A 294 19.93 -13.48 -16.11
CA GLN A 294 20.75 -14.09 -15.05
C GLN A 294 20.93 -13.20 -13.82
N ARG A 295 20.36 -12.00 -13.82
CA ARG A 295 20.46 -11.01 -12.73
C ARG A 295 19.43 -11.30 -11.63
N ALA A 296 19.53 -10.55 -10.52
CA ALA A 296 18.68 -10.73 -9.35
C ALA A 296 17.18 -10.67 -9.70
N LEU A 297 16.76 -9.70 -10.51
CA LEU A 297 15.36 -9.55 -10.92
C LEU A 297 14.85 -10.77 -11.71
N GLY A 298 15.64 -11.30 -12.64
CA GLY A 298 15.26 -12.52 -13.37
C GLY A 298 15.10 -13.72 -12.45
N LYS A 299 16.04 -13.92 -11.52
CA LYS A 299 15.97 -15.01 -10.54
C LYS A 299 14.72 -14.89 -9.65
N LEU A 300 14.44 -13.70 -9.14
CA LEU A 300 13.25 -13.43 -8.31
C LEU A 300 11.96 -13.62 -9.08
N PHE A 301 11.90 -13.14 -10.32
CA PHE A 301 10.74 -13.30 -11.21
C PHE A 301 10.38 -14.76 -11.43
N ARG A 302 11.37 -15.63 -11.66
CA ARG A 302 11.15 -17.06 -11.91
C ARG A 302 10.99 -17.90 -10.64
N ALA A 303 11.44 -17.41 -9.49
CA ALA A 303 11.26 -18.09 -8.21
C ALA A 303 9.79 -18.18 -7.76
N ILE A 304 8.90 -17.37 -8.37
CA ILE A 304 7.48 -17.35 -8.04
C ILE A 304 6.68 -17.91 -9.21
N ASP A 305 6.02 -19.04 -8.98
CA ASP A 305 4.98 -19.56 -9.87
C ASP A 305 3.61 -19.05 -9.41
N LEU A 306 2.83 -18.51 -10.34
CA LEU A 306 1.46 -18.03 -10.09
C LEU A 306 0.40 -18.99 -10.64
N SER A 307 0.80 -20.05 -11.36
CA SER A 307 -0.11 -21.01 -11.98
C SER A 307 -0.79 -21.93 -10.96
N ASP A 308 -0.10 -22.29 -9.87
CA ASP A 308 -0.66 -23.08 -8.76
C ASP A 308 -1.78 -22.37 -7.97
N LEU A 309 -2.02 -21.09 -8.26
CA LEU A 309 -2.96 -20.24 -7.52
C LEU A 309 -4.24 -19.93 -8.30
N SER A 310 -4.38 -20.41 -9.55
CA SER A 310 -5.56 -20.14 -10.38
C SER A 310 -6.76 -21.08 -10.14
N ASP A 311 -6.59 -22.17 -9.38
CA ASP A 311 -7.61 -23.22 -9.22
C ASP A 311 -8.72 -22.90 -8.20
N PHE A 312 -8.71 -21.72 -7.59
CA PHE A 312 -9.70 -21.36 -6.56
C PHE A 312 -10.95 -20.74 -7.16
N LYS A 313 -12.00 -21.56 -7.25
CA LYS A 313 -13.37 -21.19 -7.65
C LYS A 313 -13.89 -20.01 -6.81
N ASN A 314 -14.67 -19.14 -7.44
CA ASN A 314 -15.44 -18.10 -6.76
C ASN A 314 -16.35 -18.74 -5.71
N GLY A 315 -16.61 -18.04 -4.60
CA GLY A 315 -17.80 -18.34 -3.79
C GLY A 315 -19.04 -18.30 -4.70
N GLN A 316 -19.89 -19.32 -4.62
CA GLN A 316 -21.21 -19.27 -5.21
C GLN A 316 -22.05 -18.38 -4.29
N TYR A 317 -22.53 -17.25 -4.81
CA TYR A 317 -23.39 -16.33 -4.08
C TYR A 317 -24.69 -16.17 -4.85
N SER A 318 -25.81 -16.33 -4.16
CA SER A 318 -27.08 -15.79 -4.59
C SER A 318 -26.99 -14.27 -4.62
N HIS A 319 -26.94 -13.71 -5.83
CA HIS A 319 -27.25 -12.31 -6.03
C HIS A 319 -28.75 -12.15 -5.85
N PRO A 320 -29.23 -11.26 -4.96
CA PRO A 320 -30.65 -10.91 -4.98
C PRO A 320 -30.99 -10.46 -6.39
N GLU A 321 -32.03 -11.03 -7.01
CA GLU A 321 -32.69 -10.34 -8.11
C GLU A 321 -33.05 -8.96 -7.57
N ILE A 322 -32.33 -7.92 -8.02
CA ILE A 322 -32.64 -6.55 -7.66
C ILE A 322 -34.08 -6.36 -8.15
N PRO A 323 -35.09 -6.25 -7.26
CA PRO A 323 -36.43 -6.00 -7.73
C PRO A 323 -36.35 -4.64 -8.39
N THR A 324 -36.56 -4.59 -9.71
CA THR A 324 -36.91 -3.35 -10.37
C THR A 324 -38.15 -2.88 -9.64
N LEU A 325 -37.99 -1.94 -8.70
CA LEU A 325 -39.09 -1.30 -8.02
C LEU A 325 -39.90 -0.62 -9.12
N LYS A 326 -40.96 -1.30 -9.61
CA LYS A 326 -42.02 -0.64 -10.34
C LYS A 326 -42.63 0.33 -9.32
N GLU A 327 -42.67 1.60 -9.69
CA GLU A 327 -42.95 2.71 -8.78
C GLU A 327 -44.37 2.67 -8.16
N ASP A 328 -45.21 1.69 -8.53
CA ASP A 328 -46.62 1.61 -8.15
C ASP A 328 -47.04 0.24 -7.56
N MET A 329 -46.33 -0.27 -6.55
CA MET A 329 -46.83 -1.40 -5.74
C MET A 329 -47.61 -0.91 -4.52
N SER A 330 -48.81 -1.46 -4.28
CA SER A 330 -49.66 -1.06 -3.16
C SER A 330 -49.19 -1.69 -1.84
N VAL A 331 -49.49 -1.00 -0.74
CA VAL A 331 -49.08 -1.41 0.62
C VAL A 331 -49.69 -2.76 1.01
N GLU A 332 -50.87 -3.10 0.49
CA GLU A 332 -51.53 -4.39 0.73
C GLU A 332 -50.79 -5.58 0.10
N GLU A 333 -50.17 -5.42 -1.08
CA GLU A 333 -49.37 -6.47 -1.74
C GLU A 333 -48.06 -6.73 -0.99
N LEU A 334 -47.47 -5.68 -0.41
CA LEU A 334 -46.27 -5.78 0.42
C LEU A 334 -46.54 -6.57 1.71
N ILE A 335 -47.71 -6.36 2.32
CA ILE A 335 -48.13 -7.05 3.55
C ILE A 335 -48.44 -8.53 3.28
N ALA A 336 -49.02 -8.86 2.13
CA ALA A 336 -49.28 -10.25 1.72
C ALA A 336 -48.00 -11.05 1.49
N GLN A 337 -46.95 -10.44 0.94
CA GLN A 337 -45.64 -11.09 0.79
C GLN A 337 -44.91 -11.26 2.13
N MET A 338 -45.00 -10.26 3.02
CA MET A 338 -44.37 -10.29 4.34
C MET A 338 -45.01 -11.28 5.33
N SER A 339 -46.28 -11.66 5.11
CA SER A 339 -47.02 -12.60 5.99
C SER A 339 -46.79 -14.08 5.65
N SER A 340 -46.04 -14.38 4.58
CA SER A 340 -45.69 -15.75 4.18
C SER A 340 -44.40 -16.29 4.81
N ILE A 341 -43.65 -15.44 5.54
CA ILE A 341 -42.40 -15.82 6.22
C ILE A 341 -42.67 -15.89 7.71
N SER A 342 -42.89 -17.12 8.21
CA SER A 342 -43.00 -17.36 9.65
C SER A 342 -41.61 -17.35 10.28
N ILE A 343 -41.28 -16.25 10.98
CA ILE A 343 -40.10 -16.16 11.84
C ILE A 343 -40.58 -15.82 13.26
N PRO A 344 -40.07 -16.49 14.31
CA PRO A 344 -40.51 -16.28 15.69
C PRO A 344 -40.42 -14.82 16.11
N SER A 345 -41.47 -14.39 16.80
CA SER A 345 -41.74 -13.04 17.25
C SER A 345 -40.65 -12.47 18.14
N ASP A 346 -39.93 -11.47 17.63
CA ASP A 346 -39.35 -10.42 18.47
C ASP A 346 -39.45 -9.07 17.75
N SER A 347 -40.25 -8.15 18.30
CA SER A 347 -40.54 -6.84 17.70
C SER A 347 -39.28 -5.99 17.49
N LEU A 348 -38.20 -6.31 18.22
CA LEU A 348 -36.86 -5.74 18.08
C LEU A 348 -36.19 -6.19 16.77
N TYR A 349 -36.32 -7.45 16.39
CA TYR A 349 -35.73 -7.98 15.15
C TYR A 349 -36.41 -7.37 13.92
N ALA A 350 -37.75 -7.24 13.95
CA ALA A 350 -38.51 -6.54 12.92
C ALA A 350 -38.13 -5.04 12.83
N SER A 351 -37.81 -4.41 13.96
CA SER A 351 -37.40 -2.99 14.01
C SER A 351 -35.96 -2.78 13.52
N ILE A 352 -35.06 -3.71 13.80
CA ILE A 352 -33.67 -3.72 13.32
C ILE A 352 -33.65 -4.05 11.83
N HIS A 353 -34.34 -5.10 11.38
CA HIS A 353 -34.47 -5.42 9.96
C HIS A 353 -35.08 -4.25 9.17
N ARG A 354 -36.11 -3.56 9.69
CA ARG A 354 -36.70 -2.37 9.05
C ARG A 354 -35.74 -1.19 8.94
N ARG A 355 -34.78 -1.05 9.86
CA ARG A 355 -33.78 0.05 9.85
C ARG A 355 -32.51 -0.31 9.08
N VAL A 356 -32.11 -1.57 9.09
CA VAL A 356 -30.87 -2.07 8.48
C VAL A 356 -31.09 -2.46 7.02
N LYS A 357 -32.26 -2.97 6.63
CA LYS A 357 -32.57 -3.32 5.24
C LYS A 357 -32.42 -2.12 4.28
N PRO A 358 -32.94 -0.91 4.56
CA PRO A 358 -32.69 0.26 3.72
C PRO A 358 -31.22 0.69 3.65
N LEU A 359 -30.41 0.36 4.67
CA LEU A 359 -28.98 0.67 4.69
C LEU A 359 -28.18 -0.34 3.88
N ILE A 360 -28.54 -1.62 3.93
CA ILE A 360 -28.03 -2.68 3.05
C ILE A 360 -28.43 -2.37 1.61
N ASP A 361 -29.70 -2.06 1.37
CA ASP A 361 -30.23 -1.69 0.05
C ASP A 361 -29.60 -0.38 -0.47
N SER A 362 -29.34 0.61 0.40
CA SER A 362 -28.66 1.87 0.03
C SER A 362 -27.15 1.68 -0.18
N ALA A 363 -26.50 0.80 0.57
CA ALA A 363 -25.10 0.40 0.34
C ALA A 363 -24.97 -0.35 -0.99
N MET A 364 -25.91 -1.24 -1.31
CA MET A 364 -26.01 -1.92 -2.60
C MET A 364 -26.35 -0.96 -3.74
N LYS A 365 -27.22 0.03 -3.50
CA LYS A 365 -27.62 1.05 -4.48
C LYS A 365 -26.51 2.08 -4.72
N HIS A 366 -25.76 2.50 -3.69
CA HIS A 366 -24.58 3.35 -3.85
C HIS A 366 -23.39 2.60 -4.45
N ALA A 367 -23.18 1.33 -4.11
CA ALA A 367 -22.22 0.47 -4.81
C ALA A 367 -22.62 0.20 -6.28
N GLY A 368 -23.93 0.24 -6.58
CA GLY A 368 -24.48 0.12 -7.93
C GLY A 368 -24.57 1.44 -8.72
N GLN A 369 -24.56 2.61 -8.06
CA GLN A 369 -24.79 3.92 -8.69
C GLN A 369 -23.61 4.89 -8.59
N SER A 370 -22.62 4.66 -7.72
CA SER A 370 -21.35 5.38 -7.81
C SER A 370 -20.55 4.83 -9.00
N ASN A 371 -19.53 5.57 -9.44
CA ASN A 371 -18.74 5.30 -10.64
C ASN A 371 -17.99 3.94 -10.69
N ILE A 372 -18.32 2.97 -9.85
CA ILE A 372 -18.05 1.53 -10.00
C ILE A 372 -18.60 1.02 -11.35
N VAL A 373 -19.65 1.65 -11.90
CA VAL A 373 -20.23 1.31 -13.22
C VAL A 373 -19.23 1.46 -14.40
N GLN A 374 -18.18 2.27 -14.29
CA GLN A 374 -17.13 2.28 -15.32
C GLN A 374 -16.14 1.11 -15.19
N ALA A 375 -15.95 0.55 -14.00
CA ALA A 375 -15.26 -0.72 -13.82
C ALA A 375 -16.12 -1.93 -14.24
N GLN A 376 -17.46 -1.79 -14.17
CA GLN A 376 -18.44 -2.82 -14.57
C GLN A 376 -18.58 -3.01 -16.10
N LYS A 377 -18.00 -2.14 -16.94
CA LYS A 377 -18.11 -2.25 -18.40
C LYS A 377 -17.15 -3.25 -19.06
N ILE A 378 -16.34 -3.97 -18.28
CA ILE A 378 -15.49 -5.05 -18.80
C ILE A 378 -16.08 -6.38 -18.38
N LYS A 379 -16.90 -6.96 -19.27
CA LYS A 379 -17.40 -8.35 -19.31
C LYS A 379 -17.29 -9.17 -18.00
N SER A 380 -18.45 -9.35 -17.36
CA SER A 380 -18.92 -10.58 -16.72
C SER A 380 -18.24 -11.13 -15.45
N ASN A 381 -17.77 -10.32 -14.51
CA ASN A 381 -17.62 -10.78 -13.12
C ASN A 381 -17.90 -9.62 -12.15
N LEU A 382 -18.87 -9.78 -11.25
CA LEU A 382 -19.02 -8.89 -10.10
C LEU A 382 -17.76 -8.98 -9.22
N LEU A 383 -17.38 -7.85 -8.59
CA LEU A 383 -16.30 -7.83 -7.59
C LEU A 383 -16.69 -8.77 -6.45
N SER A 384 -15.77 -9.59 -5.96
CA SER A 384 -16.08 -10.56 -4.91
C SER A 384 -16.00 -9.92 -3.51
N GLU A 385 -16.66 -10.52 -2.52
CA GLU A 385 -16.57 -10.03 -1.14
C GLU A 385 -15.13 -10.08 -0.61
N GLU A 386 -14.37 -11.11 -0.98
CA GLU A 386 -12.97 -11.28 -0.63
C GLU A 386 -12.11 -10.17 -1.24
N GLU A 387 -12.36 -9.79 -2.49
CA GLU A 387 -11.66 -8.67 -3.17
C GLU A 387 -11.89 -7.35 -2.45
N ALA A 388 -13.14 -7.07 -2.06
CA ALA A 388 -13.48 -5.90 -1.26
C ALA A 388 -12.81 -5.95 0.12
N LEU A 389 -12.89 -7.09 0.81
CA LEU A 389 -12.35 -7.27 2.16
C LEU A 389 -10.83 -7.14 2.21
N VAL A 390 -10.12 -7.73 1.24
CA VAL A 390 -8.65 -7.64 1.11
C VAL A 390 -8.24 -6.25 0.59
N GLY A 391 -9.10 -5.59 -0.19
CA GLY A 391 -8.78 -4.35 -0.88
C GLY A 391 -7.85 -4.60 -2.06
N THR A 392 -8.13 -5.63 -2.86
CA THR A 392 -7.37 -5.95 -4.07
C THR A 392 -8.28 -6.57 -5.13
N ILE A 393 -7.84 -6.53 -6.38
CA ILE A 393 -8.59 -7.07 -7.52
C ILE A 393 -7.76 -8.20 -8.12
N ARG A 394 -8.40 -9.36 -8.33
CA ARG A 394 -7.80 -10.51 -9.00
C ARG A 394 -7.32 -10.09 -10.37
N TYR A 395 -6.27 -10.75 -10.81
CA TYR A 395 -5.76 -10.52 -12.15
C TYR A 395 -6.79 -10.96 -13.20
N SER A 396 -7.05 -10.11 -14.18
CA SER A 396 -7.87 -10.43 -15.35
C SER A 396 -7.06 -10.15 -16.63
N ALA A 397 -6.98 -11.17 -17.49
CA ALA A 397 -6.30 -11.07 -18.77
C ALA A 397 -7.03 -10.04 -19.66
N GLY A 398 -6.38 -8.89 -19.89
CA GLY A 398 -6.93 -7.81 -20.72
C GLY A 398 -6.90 -6.42 -20.07
N ILE A 399 -6.65 -6.33 -18.76
CA ILE A 399 -6.47 -5.05 -18.05
C ILE A 399 -4.98 -4.80 -17.82
N SER A 400 -4.51 -3.60 -18.18
CA SER A 400 -3.12 -3.21 -17.91
C SER A 400 -2.88 -3.05 -16.41
N THR A 401 -1.64 -3.31 -15.96
CA THR A 401 -1.27 -3.17 -14.54
C THR A 401 -1.57 -1.77 -13.98
N SER A 402 -1.42 -0.72 -14.79
CA SER A 402 -1.73 0.66 -14.39
C SER A 402 -3.22 0.87 -14.13
N ILE A 403 -4.08 0.36 -15.02
CA ILE A 403 -5.54 0.47 -14.87
C ILE A 403 -6.00 -0.36 -13.66
N ARG A 404 -5.43 -1.56 -13.47
CA ARG A 404 -5.72 -2.40 -12.30
C ARG A 404 -5.36 -1.69 -10.99
N ASN A 405 -4.21 -1.04 -10.90
CA ASN A 405 -3.82 -0.28 -9.71
C ASN A 405 -4.79 0.86 -9.42
N GLU A 406 -5.23 1.57 -10.45
CA GLU A 406 -6.20 2.66 -10.30
C GLU A 406 -7.54 2.15 -9.78
N HIS A 407 -8.02 1.02 -10.31
CA HIS A 407 -9.23 0.37 -9.81
C HIS A 407 -9.07 -0.11 -8.37
N ILE A 408 -7.90 -0.68 -7.99
CA ILE A 408 -7.62 -1.08 -6.60
C ILE A 408 -7.64 0.13 -5.67
N ARG A 409 -7.06 1.27 -6.09
CA ARG A 409 -7.09 2.51 -5.29
C ARG A 409 -8.53 2.95 -5.03
N LYS A 410 -9.32 3.05 -6.10
CA LYS A 410 -10.73 3.43 -6.01
C LYS A 410 -11.55 2.48 -5.14
N LEU A 411 -11.35 1.17 -5.31
CA LEU A 411 -11.98 0.15 -4.46
C LEU A 411 -11.69 0.40 -2.98
N ARG A 412 -10.43 0.66 -2.63
CA ARG A 412 -10.03 0.93 -1.23
C ARG A 412 -10.68 2.21 -0.68
N GLU A 413 -10.74 3.27 -1.48
CA GLU A 413 -11.40 4.53 -1.10
C GLU A 413 -12.90 4.33 -0.85
N GLU A 414 -13.60 3.69 -1.78
CA GLU A 414 -15.06 3.47 -1.68
C GLU A 414 -15.41 2.50 -0.54
N THR A 415 -14.64 1.41 -0.37
CA THR A 415 -14.84 0.49 0.75
C THR A 415 -14.57 1.16 2.09
N ASN A 416 -13.56 2.03 2.18
CA ASN A 416 -13.27 2.76 3.42
C ASN A 416 -14.44 3.68 3.81
N VAL A 417 -14.99 4.44 2.85
CA VAL A 417 -16.17 5.29 3.10
C VAL A 417 -17.38 4.46 3.53
N LEU A 418 -17.63 3.32 2.86
CA LEU A 418 -18.73 2.43 3.18
C LEU A 418 -18.60 1.84 4.60
N VAL A 419 -17.45 1.27 4.92
CA VAL A 419 -17.21 0.62 6.22
C VAL A 419 -17.31 1.65 7.34
N GLU A 420 -16.68 2.82 7.21
CA GLU A 420 -16.81 3.90 8.19
C GLU A 420 -18.26 4.37 8.34
N GLY A 421 -19.04 4.44 7.25
CA GLY A 421 -20.47 4.72 7.29
C GLY A 421 -21.26 3.70 8.12
N ILE A 422 -20.93 2.40 8.00
CA ILE A 422 -21.57 1.34 8.79
C ILE A 422 -21.19 1.46 10.27
N TYR A 423 -19.90 1.64 10.60
CA TYR A 423 -19.45 1.86 11.98
C TYR A 423 -20.18 3.06 12.61
N ASN A 424 -20.22 4.19 11.92
CA ASN A 424 -20.93 5.40 12.36
C ASN A 424 -22.44 5.19 12.55
N THR A 425 -23.04 4.29 11.75
CA THR A 425 -24.46 3.96 11.88
C THR A 425 -24.73 3.02 13.07
N LEU A 426 -23.81 2.12 13.36
CA LEU A 426 -23.90 1.21 14.51
C LEU A 426 -23.68 1.97 15.82
N SER A 427 -22.65 2.82 15.89
CA SER A 427 -22.32 3.64 17.06
C SER A 427 -23.29 4.81 17.26
N GLY A 428 -23.61 5.53 16.18
CA GLY A 428 -24.55 6.65 16.18
C GLY A 428 -24.29 7.68 17.30
N LYS A 429 -25.36 8.34 17.75
CA LYS A 429 -25.35 9.16 18.98
C LYS A 429 -25.86 8.36 20.18
N PHE A 430 -25.57 7.06 20.20
CA PHE A 430 -26.08 6.15 21.22
C PHE A 430 -25.10 6.05 22.39
N GLY A 431 -25.62 5.74 23.59
CA GLY A 431 -24.77 5.46 24.74
C GLY A 431 -24.06 4.10 24.59
N PRO A 432 -22.98 3.83 25.35
CA PRO A 432 -22.17 2.61 25.21
C PRO A 432 -22.97 1.29 25.30
N SER A 433 -24.03 1.24 26.11
CA SER A 433 -24.89 0.05 26.23
C SER A 433 -25.77 -0.18 24.99
N GLU A 434 -26.24 0.88 24.38
CA GLU A 434 -27.10 0.80 23.19
C GLU A 434 -26.26 0.51 21.95
N TYR A 435 -25.07 1.11 21.82
CA TYR A 435 -24.09 0.73 20.79
C TYR A 435 -23.76 -0.76 20.88
N LEU A 436 -23.45 -1.27 22.07
CA LEU A 436 -23.16 -2.70 22.27
C LEU A 436 -24.31 -3.60 21.83
N THR A 437 -25.54 -3.23 22.20
CA THR A 437 -26.74 -4.00 21.81
C THR A 437 -26.89 -4.04 20.29
N ARG A 438 -26.76 -2.87 19.62
CA ARG A 438 -26.87 -2.77 18.15
C ARG A 438 -25.79 -3.57 17.44
N ALA A 439 -24.55 -3.52 17.92
CA ALA A 439 -23.43 -4.24 17.35
C ALA A 439 -23.60 -5.77 17.48
N VAL A 440 -23.98 -6.25 18.68
CA VAL A 440 -24.26 -7.68 18.92
C VAL A 440 -25.43 -8.17 18.08
N CYS A 441 -26.53 -7.42 17.99
CA CYS A 441 -27.65 -7.79 17.11
C CYS A 441 -27.23 -7.86 15.64
N SER A 442 -26.38 -6.95 15.19
CA SER A 442 -25.85 -6.94 13.82
C SER A 442 -24.96 -8.16 13.55
N LEU A 443 -24.13 -8.54 14.53
CA LEU A 443 -23.28 -9.73 14.44
C LEU A 443 -24.11 -11.02 14.40
N ASN A 444 -25.15 -11.13 15.23
CA ASN A 444 -26.05 -12.28 15.22
C ASN A 444 -26.78 -12.39 13.87
N LEU A 445 -27.31 -11.27 13.37
CA LEU A 445 -27.95 -11.21 12.05
C LEU A 445 -26.98 -11.65 10.94
N ALA A 446 -25.77 -11.10 10.92
CA ALA A 446 -24.75 -11.47 9.94
C ALA A 446 -24.41 -12.97 10.01
N THR A 447 -24.29 -13.52 11.23
CA THR A 447 -24.01 -14.95 11.44
C THR A 447 -25.13 -15.83 10.88
N MET A 448 -26.39 -15.43 11.05
CA MET A 448 -27.53 -16.15 10.48
C MET A 448 -27.51 -16.17 8.96
N TYR A 449 -27.15 -15.06 8.30
CA TYR A 449 -27.04 -15.01 6.84
C TYR A 449 -25.84 -15.80 6.30
N VAL A 450 -24.71 -15.78 7.01
CA VAL A 450 -23.51 -16.56 6.64
C VAL A 450 -23.74 -18.07 6.73
N GLN A 451 -24.61 -18.53 7.63
CA GLN A 451 -24.91 -19.95 7.84
C GLN A 451 -25.95 -20.54 6.85
N GLN A 452 -26.49 -19.74 5.93
CA GLN A 452 -27.40 -20.24 4.90
C GLN A 452 -26.64 -21.10 3.88
N GLU A 453 -27.33 -22.04 3.23
CA GLU A 453 -26.73 -22.88 2.17
C GLU A 453 -26.20 -22.05 0.99
N ASP A 454 -26.85 -20.91 0.71
CA ASP A 454 -26.42 -19.94 -0.28
C ASP A 454 -26.44 -18.52 0.32
N PRO A 455 -25.33 -18.09 0.96
CA PRO A 455 -25.26 -16.78 1.60
C PRO A 455 -25.45 -15.65 0.61
N VAL A 456 -26.25 -14.65 1.00
CA VAL A 456 -26.44 -13.43 0.21
C VAL A 456 -25.12 -12.68 0.09
N TYR A 457 -24.82 -12.18 -1.12
CA TYR A 457 -23.66 -11.34 -1.35
C TYR A 457 -23.61 -10.16 -0.36
N GLY A 458 -22.50 -10.05 0.37
CA GLY A 458 -22.25 -9.05 1.40
C GLY A 458 -22.37 -9.61 2.83
N ALA A 459 -22.89 -10.83 3.02
CA ALA A 459 -23.08 -11.41 4.35
C ALA A 459 -21.76 -11.64 5.08
N HIS A 460 -20.74 -12.16 4.40
CA HIS A 460 -19.44 -12.44 5.01
C HIS A 460 -18.67 -11.16 5.33
N SER A 461 -18.58 -10.23 4.38
CA SER A 461 -17.91 -8.94 4.57
C SER A 461 -18.60 -8.10 5.66
N PHE A 462 -19.94 -8.11 5.73
CA PHE A 462 -20.68 -7.47 6.81
C PHE A 462 -20.45 -8.14 8.17
N TRP A 463 -20.30 -9.47 8.21
CA TRP A 463 -19.95 -10.19 9.43
C TRP A 463 -18.64 -9.67 10.04
N TRP A 464 -17.61 -9.46 9.21
CA TRP A 464 -16.34 -8.89 9.68
C TRP A 464 -16.52 -7.48 10.27
N ILE A 465 -17.31 -6.62 9.61
CA ILE A 465 -17.62 -5.27 10.12
C ILE A 465 -18.37 -5.36 11.45
N ALA A 466 -19.42 -6.17 11.53
CA ALA A 466 -20.26 -6.31 12.72
C ALA A 466 -19.48 -6.88 13.91
N TYR A 467 -18.56 -7.82 13.66
CA TYR A 467 -17.65 -8.33 14.68
C TYR A 467 -16.72 -7.23 15.18
N GLY A 468 -16.10 -6.47 14.27
CA GLY A 468 -15.22 -5.35 14.61
C GLY A 468 -15.95 -4.26 15.42
N ALA A 469 -17.18 -3.91 15.04
CA ALA A 469 -18.02 -2.96 15.79
C ALA A 469 -18.40 -3.49 17.18
N THR A 470 -18.71 -4.78 17.31
CA THR A 470 -19.03 -5.41 18.60
C THR A 470 -17.86 -5.30 19.57
N ARG A 471 -16.64 -5.57 19.08
CA ARG A 471 -15.42 -5.44 19.87
C ARG A 471 -15.20 -4.00 20.35
N GLU A 472 -15.37 -3.02 19.47
CA GLU A 472 -15.25 -1.60 19.81
C GLU A 472 -16.27 -1.20 20.89
N ALA A 473 -17.53 -1.59 20.71
CA ALA A 473 -18.60 -1.34 21.66
C ALA A 473 -18.37 -2.00 23.03
N ILE A 474 -17.80 -3.21 23.08
CA ILE A 474 -17.41 -3.87 24.34
C ILE A 474 -16.37 -3.03 25.09
N LYS A 475 -15.33 -2.54 24.38
CA LYS A 475 -14.27 -1.73 25.00
C LYS A 475 -14.84 -0.44 25.59
N GLU A 476 -15.70 0.25 24.85
CA GLU A 476 -16.37 1.47 25.31
C GLU A 476 -17.29 1.22 26.51
N PHE A 477 -18.09 0.14 26.45
CA PHE A 477 -18.98 -0.23 27.55
C PHE A 477 -18.21 -0.54 28.84
N LEU A 478 -17.11 -1.30 28.75
CA LEU A 478 -16.26 -1.59 29.90
C LEU A 478 -15.56 -0.34 30.45
N ALA A 479 -15.12 0.56 29.58
CA ALA A 479 -14.53 1.84 29.99
C ALA A 479 -15.55 2.72 30.73
N ALA A 480 -16.78 2.82 30.20
CA ALA A 480 -17.86 3.56 30.84
C ALA A 480 -18.23 2.98 32.21
N ARG A 481 -18.31 1.65 32.34
CA ARG A 481 -18.55 0.99 33.64
C ARG A 481 -17.44 1.25 34.65
N LYS A 482 -16.17 1.24 34.23
CA LYS A 482 -15.03 1.58 35.09
C LYS A 482 -15.07 3.03 35.55
N ALA A 483 -15.48 3.96 34.68
CA ALA A 483 -15.64 5.38 35.03
C ALA A 483 -16.76 5.58 36.06
N ILE A 484 -17.91 4.92 35.88
CA ILE A 484 -19.02 4.96 36.85
C ILE A 484 -18.60 4.37 38.20
N ALA A 485 -17.88 3.25 38.20
CA ALA A 485 -17.39 2.63 39.44
C ALA A 485 -16.37 3.51 40.19
N ARG A 486 -15.56 4.31 39.47
CA ARG A 486 -14.65 5.29 40.07
C ARG A 486 -15.41 6.49 40.66
N ASN A 487 -16.46 6.95 40.00
CA ASN A 487 -17.27 8.08 40.47
C ASN A 487 -18.19 7.72 41.64
N ASN A 488 -18.61 6.45 41.75
CA ASN A 488 -19.44 5.96 42.86
C ASN A 488 -18.63 5.45 44.06
N GLY A 489 -17.29 5.52 43.99
CA GLY A 489 -16.35 5.09 45.03
C GLY A 489 -15.67 6.24 45.78
N MET A 490 -16.29 7.42 45.81
CA MET A 490 -15.95 8.53 46.71
C MET A 490 -16.82 8.48 47.98
#